data_AF-A0A1A8CDX9-F1
#
_entry.id   AF-A0A1A8CDX9-F1
#
_cell.length_a   1.000
_cell.length_b   1.000
_cell.length_c   1.000
_cell.angle_alpha   90.00
_cell.angle_beta   90.00
_cell.angle_gamma   90.00
#
_symmetry.space_group_name_H-M   'P 1'
#
loop_
_entity.id
_entity.type
_entity.pdbx_description
1 polymer ?
#
loop_
_entity_poly.entity_id
_entity_poly.type
_entity_poly.pdbx_seq_one_letter_code
_entity_poly.pdbx_strand_id
1 'polypeptide(L)'
;MLKTPCGCDLKVFFQVDRLETKVVAPLKAYGDIVKNKKMDLKKLSSDLNREQKELQKLERMRQKSPGDRQGISQAELNLQQASTNAQRSITQLEDTIMDFQRQKLLDIKTIFINFITVEMSFYAKALEVYTHTYLNLEAMDTQKDLQLFSARIKIFDPPVWSLDSQSSPPMIHYSSLPPSSSNPPNPVSVETSGAAQSHALQRGRDEGPAPRPHSNLQHQADKKGQRDETDDDAEEEEEEE
;
A
#
# COMPACT_ATOMS: atom_id res chain seq x y z
N MET A 1 -5.14 -33.24 4.83
CA MET A 1 -5.20 -31.77 5.03
C MET A 1 -6.15 -31.50 6.19
N LEU A 2 -5.59 -31.36 7.41
CA LEU A 2 -6.36 -31.04 8.61
C LEU A 2 -6.64 -29.53 8.60
N LYS A 3 -7.92 -29.18 8.42
CA LYS A 3 -8.41 -27.81 8.49
C LYS A 3 -8.56 -27.47 9.97
N THR A 4 -7.62 -26.70 10.51
CA THR A 4 -7.67 -26.17 11.88
C THR A 4 -8.94 -25.30 12.04
N PRO A 5 -9.75 -25.47 13.10
CA PRO A 5 -10.99 -24.71 13.29
C PRO A 5 -10.79 -23.27 13.76
N CYS A 6 -9.54 -22.81 13.92
CA CYS A 6 -9.27 -21.45 14.31
C CYS A 6 -9.41 -20.54 13.09
N GLY A 7 -10.44 -19.69 13.06
CA GLY A 7 -10.61 -18.61 12.08
C GLY A 7 -9.49 -17.54 12.08
N CYS A 8 -8.32 -17.87 12.62
CA CYS A 8 -7.09 -17.10 12.62
C CYS A 8 -6.36 -17.25 11.27
N ASP A 9 -6.35 -18.46 10.68
CA ASP A 9 -5.64 -18.72 9.41
C ASP A 9 -6.22 -17.93 8.24
N LEU A 10 -7.54 -17.75 8.21
CA LEU A 10 -8.20 -16.93 7.19
C LEU A 10 -7.89 -15.43 7.37
N LYS A 11 -7.67 -14.97 8.61
CA LYS A 11 -7.44 -13.54 8.92
C LYS A 11 -6.02 -13.08 8.65
N VAL A 12 -5.01 -13.92 8.91
CA VAL A 12 -3.60 -13.63 8.57
C VAL A 12 -3.46 -13.55 7.05
N PHE A 13 -4.11 -14.46 6.31
CA PHE A 13 -4.14 -14.42 4.85
C PHE A 13 -4.69 -13.09 4.31
N PHE A 14 -5.78 -12.57 4.88
CA PHE A 14 -6.35 -11.28 4.48
C PHE A 14 -5.45 -10.07 4.79
N GLN A 15 -4.62 -10.10 5.83
CA GLN A 15 -3.67 -9.01 6.09
C GLN A 15 -2.54 -9.02 5.07
N VAL A 16 -1.95 -10.19 4.82
CA VAL A 16 -0.85 -10.36 3.85
C VAL A 16 -1.30 -9.91 2.46
N ASP A 17 -2.48 -10.35 2.01
CA ASP A 17 -3.05 -9.95 0.73
C ASP A 17 -3.32 -8.43 0.63
N ARG A 18 -3.82 -7.83 1.72
CA ARG A 18 -4.02 -6.37 1.79
C ARG A 18 -2.71 -5.60 1.74
N LEU A 19 -1.66 -6.09 2.41
CA LEU A 19 -0.34 -5.46 2.37
C LEU A 19 0.29 -5.59 0.99
N GLU A 20 0.22 -6.77 0.37
CA GLU A 20 0.74 -6.98 -0.98
C GLU A 20 0.04 -6.02 -1.97
N THR A 21 -1.28 -5.92 -1.90
CA THR A 21 -2.06 -5.08 -2.83
C THR A 21 -1.91 -3.59 -2.58
N LYS A 22 -1.94 -3.14 -1.32
CA LYS A 22 -2.00 -1.69 -0.99
C LYS A 22 -0.65 -1.03 -0.73
N VAL A 23 0.39 -1.82 -0.50
CA VAL A 23 1.72 -1.32 -0.14
C VAL A 23 2.75 -1.82 -1.12
N VAL A 24 2.87 -3.15 -1.27
CA VAL A 24 3.96 -3.74 -2.05
C VAL A 24 3.79 -3.50 -3.55
N ALA A 25 2.62 -3.79 -4.11
CA ALA A 25 2.35 -3.61 -5.53
C ALA A 25 2.52 -2.15 -6.00
N PRO A 26 1.99 -1.12 -5.29
CA PRO A 26 2.24 0.28 -5.62
C PRO A 26 3.73 0.65 -5.57
N LEU A 27 4.48 0.16 -4.57
CA LEU A 27 5.93 0.39 -4.50
C LEU A 27 6.68 -0.28 -5.65
N LYS A 28 6.32 -1.51 -6.02
CA LYS A 28 6.90 -2.23 -7.16
C LYS A 28 6.64 -1.51 -8.49
N ALA A 29 5.44 -0.94 -8.67
CA ALA A 29 5.06 -0.23 -9.90
C ALA A 29 5.95 1.00 -10.19
N TYR A 30 6.59 1.59 -9.17
CA TYR A 30 7.54 2.70 -9.38
C TYR A 30 8.74 2.32 -10.25
N GLY A 31 9.11 1.04 -10.34
CA GLY A 31 10.14 0.58 -11.27
C GLY A 31 9.80 0.94 -12.72
N ASP A 32 8.59 0.61 -13.16
CA ASP A 32 8.13 0.89 -14.53
C ASP A 32 7.87 2.39 -14.75
N ILE A 33 7.32 3.08 -13.73
CA ILE A 33 7.07 4.53 -13.81
C ILE A 33 8.40 5.28 -14.04
N VAL A 34 9.45 4.96 -13.27
CA VAL A 34 10.76 5.59 -13.41
C VAL A 34 11.41 5.23 -14.75
N LYS A 35 11.28 3.97 -15.18
CA LYS A 35 11.76 3.54 -16.50
C LYS A 35 11.12 4.34 -17.62
N ASN A 36 9.81 4.58 -17.56
CA ASN A 36 9.10 5.41 -18.54
C ASN A 36 9.57 6.86 -18.52
N LYS A 37 9.75 7.46 -17.34
CA LYS A 37 10.27 8.83 -17.20
C LYS A 37 11.69 8.99 -17.75
N LYS A 38 12.52 7.94 -17.66
CA LYS A 38 13.84 7.91 -18.30
C LYS A 38 13.76 7.95 -19.83
N MET A 39 12.69 7.43 -20.44
CA MET A 39 12.49 7.55 -21.89
C MET A 39 12.21 9.00 -22.32
N ASP A 40 11.46 9.76 -21.51
CA ASP A 40 11.21 11.18 -21.76
C ASP A 40 12.52 11.99 -21.75
N LEU A 41 13.44 11.66 -20.83
CA LEU A 41 14.79 12.24 -20.80
C LEU A 41 15.62 11.89 -22.04
N LYS A 42 15.58 10.62 -22.49
CA LYS A 42 16.27 10.21 -23.72
C LYS A 42 15.74 10.96 -24.95
N LYS A 43 14.43 11.20 -25.01
CA LYS A 43 13.82 11.98 -26.08
C LYS A 43 14.32 13.43 -26.09
N LEU A 44 14.35 14.10 -24.94
CA LEU A 44 14.93 15.45 -24.83
C LEU A 44 16.39 15.47 -25.26
N SER A 45 17.19 14.50 -24.80
CA SER A 45 18.60 14.40 -25.19
C SER A 45 18.76 14.25 -26.71
N SER A 46 17.92 13.45 -27.36
CA SER A 46 17.91 13.32 -28.83
C SER A 46 17.57 14.64 -29.54
N ASP A 47 16.59 15.39 -29.04
CA ASP A 47 16.18 16.66 -29.63
C ASP A 47 17.28 17.74 -29.48
N LEU A 48 17.95 17.81 -28.32
CA LEU A 48 19.10 18.69 -28.09
C LEU A 48 20.31 18.31 -28.96
N ASN A 49 20.61 17.01 -29.07
CA ASN A 49 21.68 16.53 -29.93
C ASN A 49 21.43 16.86 -31.41
N ARG A 50 20.16 16.81 -31.85
CA ARG A 50 19.78 17.20 -33.21
C ARG A 50 19.95 18.70 -33.43
N GLU A 51 19.52 19.54 -32.50
CA GLU A 51 19.75 20.99 -32.55
C GLU A 51 21.24 21.31 -32.68
N GLN A 52 22.07 20.69 -31.84
CA GLN A 52 23.51 20.88 -31.87
C GLN A 52 24.14 20.43 -33.21
N LYS A 53 23.69 19.31 -33.77
CA LYS A 53 24.16 18.83 -35.09
C LYS A 53 23.80 19.79 -36.22
N GLU A 54 22.57 20.33 -36.24
CA GLU A 54 22.17 21.32 -37.25
C GLU A 54 22.94 22.65 -37.10
N LEU A 55 23.24 23.06 -35.86
CA LEU A 55 24.04 24.27 -35.59
C LEU A 55 25.46 24.12 -36.15
N GLN A 56 26.13 23.02 -35.83
CA GLN A 56 27.47 22.75 -36.36
C GLN A 56 27.47 22.62 -37.89
N LYS A 57 26.42 22.04 -38.47
CA LYS A 57 26.27 21.93 -39.93
C LYS A 57 26.16 23.32 -40.59
N LEU A 58 25.34 24.19 -40.03
CA LEU A 58 25.20 25.58 -40.51
C LEU A 58 26.52 26.34 -40.42
N GLU A 59 27.24 26.23 -39.30
CA GLU A 59 28.53 26.89 -39.10
C GLU A 59 29.58 26.42 -40.11
N ARG A 60 29.71 25.10 -40.30
CA ARG A 60 30.62 24.52 -41.30
C ARG A 60 30.29 24.99 -42.72
N MET A 61 29.01 25.08 -43.08
CA MET A 61 28.58 25.52 -44.41
C MET A 61 28.92 27.00 -44.65
N ARG A 62 28.68 27.86 -43.66
CA ARG A 62 29.06 29.29 -43.73
C ARG A 62 30.57 29.48 -43.91
N GLN A 63 31.40 28.65 -43.28
CA GLN A 63 32.86 28.72 -43.40
C GLN A 63 33.37 28.16 -44.74
N LYS A 64 32.87 26.99 -45.18
CA LYS A 64 33.37 26.29 -46.37
C LYS A 64 32.81 26.82 -47.68
N SER A 65 31.60 27.37 -47.68
CA SER A 65 30.90 27.76 -48.91
C SER A 65 30.03 29.00 -48.69
N PRO A 66 30.64 30.17 -48.40
CA PRO A 66 29.89 31.40 -48.09
C PRO A 66 29.04 31.94 -49.25
N GLY A 67 29.31 31.51 -50.48
CA GLY A 67 28.54 31.87 -51.68
C GLY A 67 27.25 31.07 -51.86
N ASP A 68 27.10 29.92 -51.19
CA ASP A 68 25.90 29.07 -51.27
C ASP A 68 24.78 29.62 -50.39
N ARG A 69 24.19 30.73 -50.83
CA ARG A 69 23.11 31.41 -50.11
C ARG A 69 21.89 30.50 -49.90
N GLN A 70 21.55 29.68 -50.89
CA GLN A 70 20.39 28.80 -50.81
C GLN A 70 20.61 27.68 -49.79
N GLY A 71 21.77 27.01 -49.83
CA GLY A 71 22.11 25.97 -48.85
C GLY A 71 22.15 26.52 -47.43
N ILE A 72 22.74 27.71 -47.23
CA ILE A 72 22.80 28.36 -45.92
C ILE A 72 21.40 28.68 -45.40
N SER A 73 20.52 29.27 -46.22
CA SER A 73 19.13 29.57 -45.81
C SER A 73 18.34 28.29 -45.48
N GLN A 74 18.56 27.19 -46.20
CA GLN A 74 17.91 25.93 -45.87
C GLN A 74 18.42 25.33 -44.55
N ALA A 75 19.73 25.42 -44.28
CA ALA A 75 20.33 24.98 -43.03
C ALA A 75 19.86 25.83 -41.83
N GLU A 76 19.66 27.13 -42.01
CA GLU A 76 19.07 28.03 -41.01
C GLU A 76 17.64 27.60 -40.63
N LEU A 77 16.79 27.28 -41.62
CA LEU A 77 15.44 26.78 -41.37
C LEU A 77 15.44 25.45 -40.60
N ASN A 78 16.33 24.52 -40.97
CA ASN A 78 16.46 23.24 -40.28
C ASN A 78 16.90 23.43 -38.82
N LEU A 79 17.88 24.31 -38.56
CA LEU A 79 18.31 24.66 -37.22
C LEU A 79 17.17 25.30 -36.43
N GLN A 80 16.44 26.25 -37.00
CA GLN A 80 15.30 26.89 -36.35
C GLN A 80 14.21 25.87 -35.96
N GLN A 81 13.93 24.91 -36.85
CA GLN A 81 12.99 23.84 -36.57
C GLN A 81 13.49 22.91 -35.46
N ALA A 82 14.77 22.50 -35.49
CA ALA A 82 15.37 21.67 -34.46
C ALA A 82 15.36 22.38 -33.09
N SER A 83 15.69 23.67 -33.05
CA SER A 83 15.66 24.51 -31.85
C SER A 83 14.25 24.66 -31.27
N THR A 84 13.25 24.88 -32.13
CA THR A 84 11.85 24.94 -31.70
C THR A 84 11.38 23.60 -31.10
N ASN A 85 11.81 22.49 -31.68
CA ASN A 85 11.50 21.16 -31.15
C ASN A 85 12.19 20.90 -29.81
N ALA A 86 13.47 21.25 -29.69
CA ALA A 86 14.22 21.16 -28.45
C ALA A 86 13.54 21.98 -27.33
N GLN A 87 13.24 23.25 -27.58
CA GLN A 87 12.55 24.11 -26.61
C GLN A 87 11.19 23.55 -26.18
N ARG A 88 10.40 23.00 -27.12
CA ARG A 88 9.14 22.33 -26.79
C ARG A 88 9.37 21.11 -25.89
N SER A 89 10.37 20.29 -26.20
CA SER A 89 10.68 19.10 -25.42
C SER A 89 11.19 19.43 -24.00
N ILE A 90 11.89 20.56 -23.82
CA ILE A 90 12.29 21.06 -22.50
C ILE A 90 11.05 21.35 -21.65
N THR A 91 10.12 22.17 -22.14
CA THR A 91 8.91 22.52 -21.39
C THR A 91 8.05 21.28 -21.09
N GLN A 92 7.92 20.36 -22.05
CA GLN A 92 7.20 19.09 -21.82
C GLN A 92 7.86 18.25 -20.73
N LEU A 93 9.20 18.23 -20.66
CA LEU A 93 9.90 17.50 -19.61
C LEU A 93 9.73 18.18 -18.25
N GLU A 94 9.76 19.51 -18.18
CA GLU A 94 9.51 20.26 -16.94
C GLU A 94 8.13 19.91 -16.36
N ASP A 95 7.08 19.95 -17.18
CA ASP A 95 5.71 19.55 -16.79
C ASP A 95 5.68 18.09 -16.32
N THR A 96 6.31 17.19 -17.08
CA THR A 96 6.37 15.76 -16.76
C THR A 96 7.08 15.49 -15.44
N ILE A 97 8.16 16.22 -15.15
CA ILE A 97 8.89 16.13 -13.88
C ILE A 97 8.01 16.64 -12.75
N MET A 98 7.36 17.79 -12.92
CA MET A 98 6.47 18.37 -11.91
C MET A 98 5.32 17.43 -11.55
N ASP A 99 4.67 16.84 -12.56
CA ASP A 99 3.59 15.87 -12.37
C ASP A 99 4.09 14.60 -11.68
N PHE A 100 5.27 14.10 -12.06
CA PHE A 100 5.89 12.95 -11.42
C PHE A 100 6.21 13.21 -9.93
N GLN A 101 6.79 14.36 -9.60
CA GLN A 101 7.08 14.70 -8.19
C GLN A 101 5.81 14.85 -7.37
N ARG A 102 4.77 15.48 -7.93
CA ARG A 102 3.46 15.59 -7.29
C ARG A 102 2.85 14.22 -7.02
N GLN A 103 2.82 13.35 -8.02
CA GLN A 103 2.28 12.00 -7.91
C GLN A 103 3.06 11.19 -6.85
N LYS A 104 4.40 11.27 -6.87
CA LYS A 104 5.28 10.62 -5.88
C LYS A 104 4.93 11.00 -4.45
N LEU A 105 4.73 12.28 -4.18
CA LEU A 105 4.33 12.76 -2.85
C LEU A 105 2.97 12.20 -2.42
N LEU A 106 1.99 12.19 -3.32
CA LEU A 106 0.65 11.67 -3.03
C LEU A 106 0.65 10.15 -2.81
N ASP A 107 1.43 9.42 -3.60
CA ASP A 107 1.54 7.97 -3.50
C ASP A 107 2.23 7.55 -2.22
N ILE A 108 3.37 8.17 -1.88
CA ILE A 108 4.07 7.91 -0.60
C ILE A 108 3.09 8.10 0.56
N LYS A 109 2.39 9.24 0.59
CA LYS A 109 1.39 9.52 1.62
C LYS A 109 0.34 8.41 1.68
N THR A 110 -0.21 8.02 0.53
CA THR A 110 -1.29 7.03 0.44
C THR A 110 -0.83 5.64 0.86
N ILE A 111 0.36 5.21 0.41
CA ILE A 111 0.97 3.91 0.74
C ILE A 111 1.19 3.80 2.24
N PHE A 112 1.78 4.80 2.88
CA PHE A 112 2.03 4.77 4.32
C PHE A 112 0.74 4.85 5.15
N ILE A 113 -0.24 5.66 4.72
CA ILE A 113 -1.57 5.66 5.36
C ILE A 113 -2.21 4.27 5.26
N ASN A 114 -2.16 3.63 4.09
CA ASN A 114 -2.69 2.30 3.89
C ASN A 114 -1.99 1.27 4.77
N PHE A 115 -0.66 1.30 4.85
CA PHE A 115 0.12 0.43 5.72
C PHE A 115 -0.35 0.54 7.17
N ILE A 116 -0.36 1.76 7.72
CA ILE A 116 -0.79 2.00 9.11
C ILE A 116 -2.23 1.52 9.32
N THR A 117 -3.14 1.82 8.39
CA THR A 117 -4.55 1.41 8.49
C THR A 117 -4.72 -0.10 8.47
N VAL A 118 -3.93 -0.80 7.64
CA VAL A 118 -3.92 -2.27 7.57
C VAL A 118 -3.44 -2.86 8.89
N GLU A 119 -2.34 -2.35 9.43
CA GLU A 119 -1.78 -2.77 10.72
C GLU A 119 -2.74 -2.49 11.89
N MET A 120 -3.32 -1.29 11.95
CA MET A 120 -4.32 -0.95 12.97
C MET A 120 -5.51 -1.93 12.97
N SER A 121 -5.99 -2.31 11.79
CA SER A 121 -7.07 -3.29 11.65
C SER A 121 -6.67 -4.66 12.19
N PHE A 122 -5.43 -5.07 11.93
CA PHE A 122 -4.89 -6.33 12.44
C PHE A 122 -4.76 -6.32 13.96
N TYR A 123 -4.16 -5.27 14.53
CA TYR A 123 -4.00 -5.15 15.99
C TYR A 123 -5.35 -5.09 16.72
N ALA A 124 -6.33 -4.36 16.19
CA ALA A 124 -7.68 -4.34 16.74
C ALA A 124 -8.26 -5.76 16.81
N LYS A 125 -8.05 -6.57 15.76
CA LYS A 125 -8.56 -7.94 15.73
C LYS A 125 -7.80 -8.90 16.63
N ALA A 126 -6.48 -8.75 16.72
CA ALA A 126 -5.66 -9.51 17.66
C ALA A 126 -6.10 -9.25 19.11
N LEU A 127 -6.32 -7.97 19.46
CA LEU A 127 -6.80 -7.57 20.77
C LEU A 127 -8.19 -8.13 21.09
N GLU A 128 -9.10 -8.17 20.12
CA GLU A 128 -10.41 -8.81 20.28
C GLU A 128 -10.27 -10.31 20.61
N VAL A 129 -9.43 -11.03 19.87
CA VAL A 129 -9.19 -12.48 20.09
C VAL A 129 -8.56 -12.72 21.46
N TYR A 130 -7.59 -11.91 21.87
CA TYR A 130 -6.96 -12.04 23.18
C TYR A 130 -7.93 -11.73 24.32
N THR A 131 -8.72 -10.66 24.19
CA THR A 131 -9.77 -10.32 25.18
C THR A 131 -10.77 -11.45 25.33
N HIS A 132 -11.26 -12.01 24.22
CA HIS A 132 -12.21 -13.12 24.27
C HIS A 132 -11.60 -14.38 24.90
N THR A 133 -10.34 -14.68 24.59
CA THR A 133 -9.62 -15.82 25.17
C THR A 133 -9.44 -15.64 26.67
N TYR A 134 -9.06 -14.44 27.13
CA TYR A 134 -8.95 -14.10 28.54
C TYR A 134 -10.27 -14.33 29.27
N LEU A 135 -11.38 -13.79 28.76
CA LEU A 135 -12.70 -13.94 29.37
C LEU A 135 -13.15 -15.41 29.43
N ASN A 136 -12.85 -16.20 28.39
CA ASN A 136 -13.16 -17.63 28.39
C ASN A 136 -12.39 -18.38 29.49
N LEU A 137 -11.12 -18.03 29.72
CA LEU A 137 -10.30 -18.61 30.79
C LEU A 137 -10.76 -18.16 32.17
N GLU A 138 -11.13 -16.89 32.32
CA GLU A 138 -11.64 -16.33 33.58
C GLU A 138 -12.99 -16.97 33.97
N ALA A 139 -13.83 -17.27 32.98
CA ALA A 139 -15.12 -17.95 33.18
C ALA A 139 -15.00 -19.46 33.47
N MET A 140 -13.80 -20.05 33.42
CA MET A 140 -13.60 -21.47 33.73
C MET A 140 -13.88 -21.75 35.22
N ASP A 141 -14.92 -22.54 35.48
CA ASP A 141 -15.25 -22.98 36.84
C ASP A 141 -14.44 -24.23 37.19
N THR A 142 -13.23 -23.98 37.67
CA THR A 142 -12.30 -25.04 38.10
C THR A 142 -12.90 -25.97 39.17
N GLN A 143 -13.79 -25.47 40.03
CA GLN A 143 -14.40 -26.28 41.08
C GLN A 143 -15.41 -27.27 40.51
N LYS A 144 -16.27 -26.80 39.60
CA LYS A 144 -17.21 -27.66 38.87
C LYS A 144 -16.48 -28.68 38.02
N ASP A 145 -15.41 -28.29 37.35
CA ASP A 145 -14.58 -29.19 36.53
C ASP A 145 -13.92 -30.27 37.40
N LEU A 146 -13.40 -29.92 38.58
CA LEU A 146 -12.87 -30.88 39.55
C LEU A 146 -13.94 -31.83 40.10
N GLN A 147 -15.17 -31.34 40.35
CA GLN A 147 -16.27 -32.21 40.77
C GLN A 147 -16.64 -33.23 39.69
N LEU A 148 -16.73 -32.80 38.42
CA LEU A 148 -16.95 -33.69 37.28
C LEU A 148 -15.84 -34.73 37.14
N PHE A 149 -14.60 -34.33 37.35
CA PHE A 149 -13.46 -35.24 37.33
C PHE A 149 -13.52 -36.26 38.46
N SER A 150 -13.78 -35.83 39.69
CA SER A 150 -13.94 -36.69 40.86
C SER A 150 -15.08 -37.71 40.68
N ALA A 151 -16.24 -37.26 40.18
CA ALA A 151 -17.37 -38.14 39.90
C ALA A 151 -17.04 -39.23 38.88
N ARG A 152 -16.17 -38.96 37.90
CA ARG A 152 -15.70 -39.96 36.92
C ARG A 152 -14.59 -40.87 37.46
N ILE A 153 -13.72 -40.37 38.35
CA ILE A 153 -12.66 -41.18 38.99
C ILE A 153 -13.22 -42.15 40.02
N LYS A 154 -14.34 -41.81 40.67
CA LYS A 154 -15.08 -42.74 41.53
C LYS A 154 -15.65 -43.89 40.66
N ILE A 155 -14.78 -44.82 40.29
CA ILE A 155 -15.07 -46.03 39.52
C ILE A 155 -15.77 -47.07 40.41
N PHE A 156 -15.65 -46.97 41.73
CA PHE A 156 -16.27 -47.86 42.70
C PHE A 156 -16.39 -47.10 44.02
N ASP A 157 -17.60 -46.78 44.48
CA ASP A 157 -17.89 -47.14 45.87
C ASP A 157 -18.21 -48.63 45.78
N PRO A 158 -17.34 -49.55 46.26
CA PRO A 158 -17.78 -50.90 46.49
C PRO A 158 -18.96 -50.78 47.45
N PRO A 159 -20.12 -51.42 47.20
CA PRO A 159 -21.01 -51.68 48.31
C PRO A 159 -20.13 -52.44 49.31
N VAL A 160 -19.89 -51.83 50.46
CA VAL A 160 -19.37 -52.53 51.63
C VAL A 160 -20.17 -53.82 51.68
N TRP A 161 -19.46 -54.93 51.56
CA TRP A 161 -19.96 -56.26 51.83
C TRP A 161 -20.36 -56.28 53.31
N SER A 162 -21.49 -55.67 53.64
CA SER A 162 -22.27 -56.11 54.78
C SER A 162 -22.84 -57.46 54.36
N LEU A 163 -22.05 -58.48 54.64
CA LEU A 163 -22.51 -59.80 54.95
C LEU A 163 -23.66 -59.65 55.96
N ASP A 164 -24.89 -59.61 55.45
CA ASP A 164 -26.04 -60.21 56.13
C ASP A 164 -27.24 -60.31 55.18
N SER A 165 -27.72 -61.55 55.08
CA SER A 165 -29.09 -61.95 54.78
C SER A 165 -29.72 -61.62 53.41
N GLN A 166 -29.73 -62.66 52.58
CA GLN A 166 -30.88 -63.13 51.78
C GLN A 166 -31.80 -62.06 51.15
N SER A 167 -31.61 -61.78 49.86
CA SER A 167 -32.73 -61.60 48.93
C SER A 167 -32.29 -61.75 47.47
N SER A 168 -33.16 -62.36 46.66
CA SER A 168 -32.98 -62.75 45.27
C SER A 168 -32.72 -61.57 44.31
N PRO A 169 -32.05 -61.78 43.15
CA PRO A 169 -31.80 -60.72 42.19
C PRO A 169 -33.04 -60.42 41.33
N PRO A 170 -33.43 -59.14 41.13
CA PRO A 170 -34.36 -58.79 40.07
C PRO A 170 -33.60 -58.57 38.75
N MET A 171 -34.17 -59.12 37.68
CA MET A 171 -33.77 -58.90 36.29
C MET A 171 -33.77 -57.41 35.93
N ILE A 172 -32.63 -56.87 35.50
CA ILE A 172 -32.55 -55.54 34.90
C ILE A 172 -32.99 -55.67 33.44
N HIS A 173 -34.18 -55.15 33.14
CA HIS A 173 -34.62 -54.89 31.77
C HIS A 173 -33.84 -53.67 31.25
N TYR A 174 -33.11 -53.82 30.15
CA TYR A 174 -32.55 -52.70 29.40
C TYR A 174 -33.70 -51.88 28.80
N SER A 175 -33.93 -50.68 29.32
CA SER A 175 -34.75 -49.67 28.65
C SER A 175 -33.84 -48.64 28.00
N SER A 176 -33.83 -48.70 26.68
CA SER A 176 -33.15 -47.80 25.76
C SER A 176 -33.44 -46.32 26.05
N LEU A 177 -32.40 -45.49 25.85
CA LEU A 177 -32.48 -44.03 25.77
C LEU A 177 -33.67 -43.56 24.89
N PRO A 178 -34.46 -42.56 25.32
CA PRO A 178 -35.26 -41.78 24.40
C PRO A 178 -34.39 -40.71 23.70
N PRO A 179 -34.58 -40.44 22.40
CA PRO A 179 -33.93 -39.32 21.72
C PRO A 179 -34.73 -38.05 22.00
N SER A 180 -34.22 -37.15 22.85
CA SER A 180 -34.80 -35.81 22.96
C SER A 180 -34.18 -34.89 21.91
N SER A 181 -34.88 -34.83 20.79
CA SER A 181 -34.92 -33.69 19.87
C SER A 181 -35.56 -32.48 20.58
N SER A 182 -34.90 -31.31 20.55
CA SER A 182 -35.58 -30.02 20.39
C SER A 182 -34.57 -28.87 20.24
N ASN A 183 -34.83 -28.04 19.22
CA ASN A 183 -34.12 -26.86 18.75
C ASN A 183 -33.81 -25.78 19.82
N PRO A 184 -32.85 -24.87 19.54
CA PRO A 184 -32.64 -23.65 20.32
C PRO A 184 -33.73 -22.59 20.04
N PRO A 185 -34.11 -21.75 21.01
CA PRO A 185 -34.93 -20.57 20.75
C PRO A 185 -34.06 -19.37 20.35
N ASN A 186 -34.41 -18.75 19.22
CA ASN A 186 -34.05 -17.37 18.91
C ASN A 186 -34.79 -16.39 19.85
N PRO A 187 -34.17 -15.25 20.16
CA PRO A 187 -34.90 -13.98 20.29
C PRO A 187 -34.33 -12.95 19.30
N VAL A 188 -35.09 -12.57 18.27
CA VAL A 188 -35.95 -11.35 18.19
C VAL A 188 -35.15 -10.05 18.14
N SER A 189 -35.18 -9.47 16.94
CA SER A 189 -34.80 -8.11 16.59
C SER A 189 -35.65 -7.07 17.31
N VAL A 190 -35.01 -5.99 17.77
CA VAL A 190 -35.69 -4.74 18.11
C VAL A 190 -35.15 -3.66 17.19
N GLU A 191 -35.99 -3.25 16.24
CA GLU A 191 -35.88 -1.98 15.55
C GLU A 191 -36.36 -0.87 16.48
N THR A 192 -35.61 0.23 16.56
CA THR A 192 -36.14 1.53 16.94
C THR A 192 -35.64 2.58 15.98
N SER A 193 -36.55 3.02 15.11
CA SER A 193 -36.48 4.26 14.35
C SER A 193 -36.63 5.47 15.30
N GLY A 194 -35.84 6.51 15.08
CA GLY A 194 -35.97 7.80 15.77
C GLY A 194 -35.21 8.87 14.99
N ALA A 195 -35.96 9.73 14.30
CA ALA A 195 -35.47 10.78 13.43
C ALA A 195 -35.12 12.09 14.18
N ALA A 196 -34.28 12.87 13.49
CA ALA A 196 -34.14 14.34 13.55
C ALA A 196 -33.44 14.98 14.77
N GLN A 197 -32.31 15.66 14.52
CA GLN A 197 -32.34 17.13 14.37
C GLN A 197 -30.96 17.70 14.02
N SER A 198 -30.96 18.51 12.97
CA SER A 198 -29.93 19.45 12.54
C SER A 198 -29.86 20.67 13.47
N HIS A 199 -28.66 21.10 13.86
CA HIS A 199 -28.39 22.49 14.21
C HIS A 199 -27.00 22.90 13.71
N ALA A 200 -27.03 23.77 12.70
CA ALA A 200 -25.92 24.58 12.27
C ALA A 200 -25.76 25.78 13.24
N LEU A 201 -24.52 26.17 13.52
CA LEU A 201 -24.20 27.54 13.88
C LEU A 201 -23.03 28.02 13.02
N GLN A 202 -23.37 28.99 12.16
CA GLN A 202 -22.47 29.89 11.47
C GLN A 202 -22.05 31.03 12.42
N ARG A 203 -20.77 31.38 12.43
CA ARG A 203 -20.21 32.75 12.57
C ARG A 203 -18.67 32.63 12.65
N GLY A 204 -17.85 33.34 11.89
CA GLY A 204 -18.12 34.38 10.90
C GLY A 204 -16.89 34.62 10.02
N ARG A 205 -17.16 35.30 8.90
CA ARG A 205 -16.19 35.96 8.01
C ARG A 205 -15.28 36.90 8.81
N ASP A 206 -14.02 37.01 8.39
CA ASP A 206 -13.51 38.32 7.99
C ASP A 206 -12.48 38.19 6.84
N GLU A 207 -12.57 39.12 5.89
CA GLU A 207 -11.80 39.18 4.65
C GLU A 207 -10.49 39.97 4.81
N GLY A 208 -9.38 39.42 4.31
CA GLY A 208 -8.22 40.08 3.66
C GLY A 208 -7.52 41.31 4.32
N PRO A 209 -6.52 41.93 3.68
CA PRO A 209 -5.69 41.51 2.55
C PRO A 209 -4.18 41.42 2.89
N ALA A 210 -3.40 40.82 1.99
CA ALA A 210 -1.93 40.93 2.01
C ALA A 210 -1.47 42.34 1.58
N PRO A 211 -0.32 42.80 2.09
CA PRO A 211 0.75 43.23 1.17
C PRO A 211 2.17 42.85 1.62
N ARG A 212 3.00 42.39 0.67
CA ARG A 212 4.48 42.52 0.68
C ARG A 212 4.83 43.86 -0.03
N PRO A 213 6.09 44.35 -0.17
CA PRO A 213 7.42 43.81 0.20
C PRO A 213 8.38 44.86 0.84
N HIS A 214 9.64 44.46 1.14
CA HIS A 214 10.91 45.19 0.84
C HIS A 214 12.04 44.94 1.86
N SER A 215 13.14 44.33 1.37
CA SER A 215 14.57 44.61 1.62
C SER A 215 15.31 43.39 1.05
N ASN A 216 15.86 43.38 -0.17
CA ASN A 216 16.92 44.18 -0.80
C ASN A 216 18.30 44.06 -0.14
N LEU A 217 19.31 43.95 -1.02
CA LEU A 217 20.77 43.86 -0.86
C LEU A 217 21.35 42.49 -0.44
N GLN A 218 22.42 41.95 -1.05
CA GLN A 218 23.28 42.39 -2.16
C GLN A 218 24.12 41.18 -2.60
N HIS A 219 24.45 41.15 -3.89
CA HIS A 219 25.43 40.33 -4.59
C HIS A 219 26.75 40.06 -3.84
N GLN A 220 27.31 38.86 -4.06
CA GLN A 220 28.71 38.76 -4.47
C GLN A 220 28.94 37.55 -5.38
N ALA A 221 29.70 37.81 -6.43
CA ALA A 221 29.94 36.96 -7.58
C ALA A 221 31.14 36.02 -7.42
N ASP A 222 31.23 35.11 -8.40
CA ASP A 222 32.42 34.46 -8.95
C ASP A 222 33.10 33.31 -8.20
N LYS A 223 33.00 32.10 -8.78
CA LYS A 223 34.17 31.49 -9.46
C LYS A 223 33.78 30.28 -10.32
N LYS A 224 34.26 30.32 -11.57
CA LYS A 224 34.32 29.23 -12.56
C LYS A 224 34.90 27.94 -11.94
N GLY A 225 34.27 26.81 -12.27
CA GLY A 225 34.84 25.48 -12.15
C GLY A 225 34.44 24.63 -13.35
N GLN A 226 35.30 24.59 -14.37
CA GLN A 226 35.33 23.53 -15.39
C GLN A 226 35.61 22.20 -14.68
N ARG A 227 34.82 21.16 -14.96
CA ARG A 227 35.24 19.76 -14.84
C ARG A 227 34.63 18.94 -15.97
N ASP A 228 35.48 18.07 -16.50
CA ASP A 228 35.37 17.29 -17.72
C ASP A 228 34.15 16.39 -17.78
N GLU A 229 33.57 16.35 -18.97
CA GLU A 229 32.79 15.22 -19.46
C GLU A 229 33.76 14.10 -19.83
N THR A 230 33.60 12.94 -19.22
CA THR A 230 34.21 11.69 -19.69
C THR A 230 33.09 10.87 -20.32
N ASP A 231 33.15 10.79 -21.66
CA ASP A 231 32.49 9.79 -22.49
C ASP A 231 33.03 8.41 -22.09
N ASP A 232 32.16 7.53 -21.60
CA ASP A 232 32.39 6.09 -21.59
C ASP A 232 31.27 5.47 -22.46
N ASP A 233 31.52 5.49 -23.77
CA ASP A 233 30.91 4.57 -24.73
C ASP A 233 31.54 3.18 -24.51
N ALA A 234 30.80 2.28 -23.87
CA ALA A 234 31.08 0.85 -23.91
C ALA A 234 29.98 0.18 -24.73
N GLU A 235 30.28 -0.04 -26.01
CA GLU A 235 29.57 -1.00 -26.84
C GLU A 235 29.90 -2.42 -26.33
N GLU A 236 28.89 -3.16 -25.88
CA GLU A 236 28.98 -4.62 -25.80
C GLU A 236 28.29 -5.18 -27.05
N GLU A 237 29.12 -5.60 -28.00
CA GLU A 237 28.72 -6.47 -29.10
C GLU A 237 28.43 -7.90 -28.57
N GLU A 238 27.54 -8.55 -29.30
CA GLU A 238 27.03 -9.90 -29.15
C GLU A 238 28.13 -10.97 -29.27
N GLU A 239 28.09 -12.01 -28.44
CA GLU A 239 28.55 -13.34 -28.84
C GLU A 239 27.39 -14.34 -28.71
N GLU A 240 26.85 -14.74 -29.85
CA GLU A 240 26.20 -16.03 -30.05
C GLU A 240 27.28 -17.12 -30.16
N GLU A 241 27.27 -18.10 -29.27
CA GLU A 241 27.56 -19.51 -29.58
C GLU A 241 26.86 -20.45 -28.61
#